data_AF-A0AAD4MWY0-F1
#
_entry.id   AF-A0AAD4MWY0-F1
#
_cell.length_a   1.000
_cell.length_b   1.000
_cell.length_c   1.000
_cell.angle_alpha   90.00
_cell.angle_beta   90.00
_cell.angle_gamma   90.00
#
_symmetry.space_group_name_H-M   'P 1'
#
loop_
_entity.id
_entity.type
_entity.pdbx_description
1 polymer ?
#
loop_
_entity_poly.entity_id
_entity_poly.type
_entity_poly.pdbx_seq_one_letter_code
_entity_poly.pdbx_strand_id
1 'polypeptide(L)'
;MVKAIEDGITDAIGLGRPIGAELDLPAKILAGKVQSAKLNLMEDNYAVSNAICNVQMWQAQQTPYSENVDISDGLLDVGDEKVATEFKDAFMKFMENMESILAKVNGRPLPFVTTLVEHLPAGFDIKAQGA
;
A
#
# COMPACT_ATOMS: atom_id res chain seq x y z
N MET A 1 11.37 19.13 4.04
CA MET A 1 10.26 18.87 4.98
C MET A 1 10.45 19.70 6.24
N VAL A 2 11.45 19.40 7.09
CA VAL A 2 11.73 20.17 8.33
C VAL A 2 11.87 21.66 8.06
N LYS A 3 12.72 22.04 7.09
CA LYS A 3 12.89 23.43 6.68
C LYS A 3 11.60 24.14 6.25
N ALA A 4 10.64 23.43 5.65
CA ALA A 4 9.38 24.04 5.24
C ALA A 4 8.47 24.38 6.45
N ILE A 5 8.59 23.63 7.54
CA ILE A 5 7.94 23.96 8.82
C ILE A 5 8.69 25.14 9.48
N GLU A 6 10.02 25.07 9.55
CA GLU A 6 10.85 26.12 10.16
C GLU A 6 10.70 27.47 9.46
N ASP A 7 10.61 27.47 8.13
CA ASP A 7 10.42 28.67 7.31
C ASP A 7 8.95 29.16 7.32
N GLY A 8 8.04 28.49 8.03
CA GLY A 8 6.62 28.85 8.12
C GLY A 8 5.83 28.68 6.80
N ILE A 9 6.32 27.86 5.88
CA ILE A 9 5.67 27.59 4.59
C ILE A 9 4.46 26.67 4.77
N THR A 10 4.52 25.77 5.76
CA THR A 10 3.42 24.85 6.09
C THR A 10 3.44 24.47 7.57
N ASP A 11 2.26 24.22 8.13
CA ASP A 11 2.09 23.78 9.51
C ASP A 11 2.30 22.27 9.68
N ALA A 12 2.19 21.49 8.60
CA ALA A 12 2.23 20.02 8.68
C ALA A 12 2.71 19.37 7.37
N ILE A 13 3.27 18.17 7.50
CA ILE A 13 3.70 17.34 6.38
C ILE A 13 2.89 16.04 6.39
N GLY A 14 2.17 15.79 5.30
CA GLY A 14 1.50 14.51 5.09
C GLY A 14 2.51 13.41 4.76
N LEU A 15 2.45 12.30 5.50
CA LEU A 15 3.24 11.10 5.23
C LEU A 15 2.29 10.04 4.64
N GLY A 16 2.34 9.83 3.32
CA GLY A 16 1.51 8.85 2.62
C GLY A 16 2.23 7.52 2.44
N ARG A 17 2.86 7.34 1.27
CA ARG A 17 3.60 6.11 0.90
C ARG A 17 4.66 5.65 1.94
N PRO A 18 5.41 6.55 2.60
CA PRO A 18 6.35 6.15 3.64
C PRO A 18 5.68 5.44 4.84
N ILE A 19 4.43 5.77 5.17
CA ILE A 19 3.67 5.12 6.26
C ILE A 19 3.29 3.69 5.89
N GLY A 20 3.00 3.43 4.60
CA GLY A 20 2.70 2.08 4.14
C GLY A 20 3.87 1.10 4.31
N ALA A 21 5.10 1.61 4.31
CA ALA A 21 6.32 0.83 4.53
C ALA A 21 6.65 0.63 6.02
N GLU A 22 6.25 1.59 6.85
CA GLU A 22 6.59 1.65 8.26
C GLU A 22 5.51 2.42 9.01
N LEU A 23 4.56 1.69 9.59
CA LEU A 23 3.33 2.25 10.16
C LEU A 23 3.59 3.11 11.40
N ASP A 24 4.61 2.79 12.18
CA ASP A 24 5.08 3.54 13.35
C ASP A 24 6.14 4.61 13.02
N LEU A 25 6.37 4.90 11.73
CA LEU A 25 7.33 5.91 11.28
C LEU A 25 7.18 7.27 12.00
N PRO A 26 5.98 7.83 12.21
CA PRO A 26 5.84 9.11 12.91
C PRO A 26 6.38 9.03 14.34
N ALA A 27 6.08 7.94 15.05
CA ALA A 27 6.55 7.73 16.41
C ALA A 27 8.08 7.56 16.45
N LYS A 28 8.65 6.82 15.50
CA LYS A 28 10.12 6.64 15.40
C LYS A 28 10.86 7.92 15.04
N ILE A 29 10.30 8.76 14.17
CA ILE A 29 10.86 10.08 13.85
C ILE A 29 10.85 10.98 15.10
N LEU A 30 9.72 11.05 15.81
CA LEU A 30 9.60 11.86 17.03
C LEU A 30 10.53 11.38 18.15
N ALA A 31 10.77 10.08 18.24
CA ALA A 31 11.72 9.49 19.20
C ALA A 31 13.19 9.62 18.76
N GLY A 32 13.48 10.22 17.59
CA GLY A 32 14.84 10.32 17.04
C GLY A 32 15.47 8.98 16.67
N LYS A 33 14.67 7.92 16.50
CA LYS A 33 15.14 6.56 16.22
C LYS A 33 15.50 6.35 14.75
N VAL A 34 14.82 7.05 13.83
CA VAL A 34 15.02 6.94 12.39
C VAL A 34 15.00 8.32 11.73
N GLN A 35 15.69 8.44 10.59
CA GLN A 35 15.66 9.65 9.76
C GLN A 35 14.74 9.53 8.53
N SER A 36 14.36 8.30 8.17
CA SER A 36 13.52 7.97 7.02
C SER A 36 12.79 6.66 7.25
N ALA A 37 11.78 6.40 6.41
CA ALA A 37 11.11 5.11 6.37
C ALA A 37 12.02 3.99 5.86
N LYS A 38 11.65 2.75 6.17
CA LYS A 38 12.12 1.56 5.44
C LYS A 38 11.83 1.68 3.94
N LEU A 39 12.62 0.95 3.14
CA LEU A 39 12.38 0.80 1.70
C LEU A 39 11.02 0.12 1.49
N ASN A 40 10.18 0.73 0.67
CA ASN A 40 8.94 0.13 0.20
C ASN A 40 9.18 -0.50 -1.17
N LEU A 41 9.16 -1.82 -1.25
CA LEU A 41 9.39 -2.56 -2.50
C LEU A 41 8.26 -2.39 -3.53
N MET A 42 7.14 -1.77 -3.14
CA MET A 42 5.96 -1.57 -3.98
C MET A 42 5.69 -0.09 -4.28
N GLU A 43 6.64 0.81 -4.00
CA GLU A 43 6.46 2.25 -4.14
C GLU A 43 6.25 2.71 -5.59
N ASP A 44 6.76 1.96 -6.56
CA ASP A 44 6.64 2.23 -7.99
C ASP A 44 5.25 1.90 -8.55
N ASN A 45 4.47 1.07 -7.85
CA ASN A 45 3.16 0.61 -8.29
C ASN A 45 2.03 1.21 -7.43
N TYR A 46 1.34 2.21 -7.98
CA TYR A 46 0.23 2.89 -7.30
C TYR A 46 -0.93 1.93 -6.94
N ALA A 47 -1.31 1.03 -7.85
CA ALA A 47 -2.41 0.09 -7.64
C ALA A 47 -2.15 -0.80 -6.41
N VAL A 48 -0.95 -1.39 -6.36
CA VAL A 48 -0.53 -2.27 -5.27
C VAL A 48 -0.36 -1.49 -3.98
N SER A 49 0.31 -0.32 -4.02
CA SER A 49 0.45 0.56 -2.86
C SER A 49 -0.91 1.00 -2.27
N ASN A 50 -1.88 1.34 -3.10
CA ASN A 50 -3.22 1.69 -2.66
C ASN A 50 -3.97 0.50 -2.04
N ALA A 51 -3.81 -0.69 -2.60
CA ALA A 51 -4.38 -1.91 -2.02
C ALA A 51 -3.78 -2.20 -0.63
N ILE A 52 -2.46 -2.07 -0.48
CA ILE A 52 -1.75 -2.22 0.80
C ILE A 52 -2.35 -1.27 1.85
N CYS A 53 -2.49 0.01 1.53
CA CYS A 53 -3.06 0.99 2.47
C CYS A 53 -4.49 0.61 2.92
N ASN A 54 -5.34 0.18 1.99
CA ASN A 54 -6.71 -0.24 2.34
C ASN A 54 -6.72 -1.48 3.23
N VAL A 55 -5.84 -2.45 2.97
CA VAL A 55 -5.70 -3.66 3.80
C VAL A 55 -5.20 -3.31 5.19
N GLN A 56 -4.16 -2.48 5.30
CA GLN A 56 -3.64 -2.01 6.58
C GLN A 56 -4.70 -1.24 7.38
N MET A 57 -5.47 -0.36 6.75
CA MET A 57 -6.60 0.33 7.40
C MET A 57 -7.67 -0.66 7.87
N TRP A 58 -7.99 -1.66 7.05
CA TRP A 58 -8.97 -2.68 7.41
C TRP A 58 -8.49 -3.56 8.57
N GLN A 59 -7.20 -3.89 8.63
CA GLN A 59 -6.60 -4.65 9.73
C GLN A 59 -6.53 -3.83 11.02
N ALA A 60 -6.15 -2.55 10.92
CA ALA A 60 -6.07 -1.64 12.06
C ALA A 60 -7.42 -1.46 12.77
N GLN A 61 -8.54 -1.53 12.04
CA GLN A 61 -9.87 -1.44 12.64
C GLN A 61 -10.25 -2.66 13.49
N GLN A 62 -9.59 -3.82 13.29
CA GLN A 62 -9.93 -5.06 13.99
C GLN A 62 -9.47 -5.03 15.46
N THR A 63 -8.49 -4.20 15.78
CA THR A 63 -7.91 -4.11 17.11
C THR A 63 -8.40 -2.84 17.82
N PRO A 64 -9.10 -2.95 18.96
CA PRO A 64 -9.49 -1.79 19.74
C PRO A 64 -8.26 -0.99 20.20
N TYR A 65 -8.34 0.33 20.11
CA TYR A 65 -7.27 1.22 20.60
C TYR A 65 -7.04 1.04 22.11
N SER A 66 -5.77 0.96 22.51
CA SER A 66 -5.31 0.91 23.90
C SER A 66 -3.93 1.56 24.02
N GLU A 67 -3.67 2.25 25.12
CA GLU A 67 -2.42 3.01 25.34
C GLU A 67 -1.15 2.15 25.34
N ASN A 68 -1.27 0.84 25.58
CA ASN A 68 -0.15 -0.09 25.66
C ASN A 68 -0.03 -1.04 24.45
N VAL A 69 -0.83 -0.83 23.41
CA VAL A 69 -0.83 -1.67 22.20
C VAL A 69 0.04 -1.02 21.14
N ASP A 70 0.93 -1.80 20.53
CA ASP A 70 1.62 -1.38 19.33
C ASP A 70 0.61 -1.33 18.19
N ILE A 71 0.36 -0.12 17.68
CA ILE A 71 -0.61 0.15 16.61
C ILE A 71 -0.26 -0.56 15.30
N SER A 72 0.98 -1.03 15.17
CA SER A 72 1.53 -1.71 14.00
C SER A 72 1.43 -3.23 14.13
N ASP A 73 1.12 -3.73 15.32
CA ASP A 73 1.10 -5.17 15.59
C ASP A 73 -0.02 -5.86 14.80
N GLY A 74 0.35 -6.97 14.13
CA GLY A 74 -0.56 -7.72 13.26
C GLY A 74 -0.94 -7.03 11.94
N LEU A 75 -0.40 -5.83 11.64
CA LEU A 75 -0.63 -5.17 10.35
C LEU A 75 0.35 -5.69 9.29
N LEU A 76 -0.07 -5.62 8.03
CA LEU A 76 0.75 -6.00 6.89
C LEU A 76 2.05 -5.16 6.83
N ASP A 77 3.21 -5.80 7.00
CA ASP A 77 4.53 -5.17 6.85
C ASP A 77 5.13 -5.50 5.48
N VAL A 78 5.01 -4.57 4.53
CA VAL A 78 5.62 -4.70 3.18
C VAL A 78 7.09 -4.25 3.13
N GLY A 79 7.66 -3.86 4.28
CA GLY A 79 9.10 -3.72 4.43
C GLY A 79 9.82 -5.08 4.53
N ASP A 80 9.09 -6.17 4.79
CA ASP A 80 9.57 -7.54 4.64
C ASP A 80 9.37 -8.01 3.19
N GLU A 81 10.47 -8.36 2.51
CA GLU A 81 10.48 -8.75 1.11
C GLU A 81 9.61 -9.99 0.81
N LYS A 82 9.57 -10.95 1.74
CA LYS A 82 8.77 -12.14 1.59
C LYS A 82 7.29 -11.80 1.68
N VAL A 83 6.89 -11.01 2.68
CA VAL A 83 5.51 -10.57 2.87
C VAL A 83 5.05 -9.72 1.69
N ALA A 84 5.89 -8.81 1.20
CA ALA A 84 5.59 -7.98 0.04
C ALA A 84 5.34 -8.83 -1.21
N THR A 85 6.17 -9.84 -1.46
CA THR A 85 6.03 -10.75 -2.60
C THR A 85 4.74 -11.58 -2.49
N GLU A 86 4.48 -12.18 -1.33
CA GLU A 86 3.26 -12.97 -1.10
C GLU A 86 1.99 -12.12 -1.26
N PHE A 87 2.01 -10.88 -0.76
CA PHE A 87 0.91 -9.93 -0.94
C PHE A 87 0.67 -9.59 -2.41
N LYS A 88 1.75 -9.29 -3.15
CA LYS A 88 1.66 -8.97 -4.58
C LYS A 88 1.05 -10.14 -5.35
N ASP A 89 1.50 -11.36 -5.12
CA ASP A 89 0.96 -12.56 -5.78
C ASP A 89 -0.52 -12.79 -5.44
N ALA A 90 -0.90 -12.60 -4.18
CA ALA A 90 -2.30 -12.70 -3.76
C ALA A 90 -3.17 -11.61 -4.40
N PHE A 91 -2.67 -10.38 -4.48
CA PHE A 91 -3.37 -9.26 -5.10
C PHE A 91 -3.56 -9.47 -6.61
N MET A 92 -2.53 -9.97 -7.30
CA MET A 92 -2.63 -10.29 -8.73
C MET A 92 -3.68 -11.37 -9.00
N LYS A 93 -3.69 -12.45 -8.21
CA LYS A 93 -4.72 -13.50 -8.30
C LYS A 93 -6.12 -12.96 -8.02
N PHE A 94 -6.26 -12.03 -7.07
CA PHE A 94 -7.54 -11.37 -6.79
C PHE A 94 -8.02 -10.55 -8.00
N MET A 95 -7.12 -9.80 -8.64
CA MET A 95 -7.44 -9.01 -9.83
C MET A 95 -7.84 -9.88 -11.02
N GLU A 96 -7.12 -10.97 -11.30
CA GLU A 96 -7.49 -11.94 -12.34
C GLU A 96 -8.88 -12.56 -12.09
N ASN A 97 -9.15 -12.96 -10.85
CA ASN A 97 -10.46 -13.48 -10.47
C ASN A 97 -11.56 -12.44 -10.68
N MET A 98 -11.33 -11.19 -10.27
CA MET A 98 -12.26 -10.09 -10.47
C MET A 98 -12.55 -9.85 -11.95
N GLU A 99 -11.53 -9.82 -12.82
CA GLU A 99 -11.71 -9.71 -14.26
C GLU A 99 -12.55 -10.86 -14.81
N SER A 100 -12.29 -12.10 -14.37
CA SER A 100 -13.05 -13.28 -14.81
C SER A 100 -14.53 -13.22 -14.41
N ILE A 101 -14.83 -12.66 -13.23
CA ILE A 101 -16.20 -12.47 -12.73
C ILE A 101 -16.88 -11.35 -13.52
N LEU A 102 -16.20 -10.23 -13.74
CA LEU A 102 -16.76 -9.09 -14.46
C LEU A 102 -17.04 -9.40 -15.93
N ALA A 103 -16.17 -10.19 -16.58
CA ALA A 103 -16.39 -10.70 -17.92
C ALA A 103 -17.68 -11.54 -18.02
N LYS A 104 -18.02 -12.30 -16.96
CA LYS A 104 -19.24 -13.12 -16.88
C LYS A 104 -20.49 -12.32 -16.53
N VAL A 105 -20.35 -11.24 -15.76
CA VAL A 105 -21.50 -10.52 -15.17
C VAL A 105 -22.06 -9.41 -16.05
N ASN A 106 -21.29 -8.76 -16.95
CA ASN A 106 -21.88 -7.70 -17.80
C ASN A 106 -21.17 -7.33 -19.12
N GLY A 107 -20.18 -8.11 -19.60
CA GLY A 107 -19.55 -7.86 -20.92
C GLY A 107 -18.92 -6.47 -21.11
N ARG A 108 -18.77 -5.69 -20.04
CA ARG A 108 -18.10 -4.37 -20.03
C ARG A 108 -17.17 -4.32 -18.82
N PRO A 109 -15.86 -4.05 -19.01
CA PRO A 109 -14.95 -3.90 -17.89
C PRO A 109 -15.36 -2.69 -17.04
N LEU A 110 -15.27 -2.82 -15.71
CA LEU A 110 -15.49 -1.69 -14.82
C LEU A 110 -14.38 -0.66 -15.04
N PRO A 111 -14.70 0.64 -15.20
CA PRO A 111 -13.69 1.67 -15.46
C PRO A 111 -12.55 1.64 -14.43
N PHE A 112 -12.87 1.36 -13.16
CA PHE A 112 -11.89 1.28 -12.07
C PHE A 112 -10.86 0.16 -12.26
N VAL A 113 -11.26 -1.01 -12.79
CA VAL A 113 -10.34 -2.13 -13.08
C VAL A 113 -9.50 -1.79 -14.30
N THR A 114 -10.09 -1.20 -15.34
CA THR A 114 -9.37 -0.76 -16.54
C THR A 114 -8.30 0.29 -16.20
N THR A 115 -8.62 1.26 -15.35
CA THR A 115 -7.69 2.31 -14.94
C THR A 115 -6.57 1.80 -14.01
N LEU A 116 -6.84 0.83 -13.13
CA LEU A 116 -5.81 0.16 -12.32
C LEU A 116 -4.82 -0.64 -13.18
N VAL A 117 -5.32 -1.29 -14.24
CA VAL A 117 -4.50 -2.04 -15.20
C VAL A 117 -3.71 -1.10 -16.13
N GLU A 118 -4.27 0.03 -16.53
CA GLU A 118 -3.59 1.06 -17.36
C GLU A 118 -2.41 1.76 -16.65
N HIS A 119 -2.36 1.71 -15.31
CA HIS A 119 -1.25 2.22 -14.52
C HIS A 119 -0.27 1.13 -14.06
N LEU A 120 -0.44 -0.11 -14.54
CA LEU A 120 0.63 -1.11 -14.45
C LEU A 120 1.80 -0.67 -15.36
N PRO A 121 3.05 -0.87 -14.93
CA PRO A 121 4.21 -0.48 -15.73
C PRO A 121 4.16 -1.11 -17.12
N ALA A 122 4.56 -0.34 -18.13
CA ALA A 122 4.59 -0.78 -19.52
C ALA A 122 5.40 -2.08 -19.66
N GLY A 123 4.70 -3.18 -19.98
CA GLY A 123 5.27 -4.53 -20.04
C GLY A 123 4.53 -5.57 -19.17
N PHE A 124 3.57 -5.15 -18.34
CA PHE A 124 2.76 -6.06 -17.53
C PHE A 124 1.55 -6.59 -18.32
N ASP A 125 1.76 -7.67 -19.09
CA ASP A 125 0.68 -8.36 -19.81
C ASP A 125 0.09 -9.47 -18.92
N ILE A 126 -1.12 -9.23 -18.39
CA ILE A 126 -1.89 -10.20 -17.60
C ILE A 126 -2.17 -11.48 -18.41
N LYS A 127 -2.19 -11.41 -19.75
CA LYS A 127 -2.40 -12.59 -20.60
C LYS A 127 -1.13 -13.41 -20.84
N ALA A 128 0.05 -12.91 -20.49
CA ALA A 128 1.32 -13.59 -20.78
C ALA A 128 1.77 -14.55 -19.66
N GLN A 129 1.13 -14.55 -18.48
CA GLN A 129 1.54 -15.39 -17.34
C GLN A 129 0.62 -16.58 -17.04
N GLY A 130 -0.37 -16.86 -17.89
CA GLY A 130 -1.31 -17.97 -17.72
C GLY A 130 -1.52 -18.80 -18.99
N ALA A 131 -0.60 -19.72 -19.26
CA ALA A 131 -0.81 -20.92 -20.08
C ALA A 131 -0.11 -22.10 -19.42
#